data_AF-A0A838JKB8-F1
#
_entry.id   AF-A0A838JKB8-F1
#
_cell.length_a   1.000
_cell.length_b   1.000
_cell.length_c   1.000
_cell.angle_alpha   90.00
_cell.angle_beta   90.00
_cell.angle_gamma   90.00
#
_symmetry.space_group_name_H-M   'P 1'
#
loop_
_entity.id
_entity.type
_entity.pdbx_description
1 polymer ?
#
loop_
_entity_poly.entity_id
_entity_poly.type
_entity_poly.pdbx_seq_one_letter_code
_entity_poly.pdbx_strand_id
1 'polypeptide(L)'
;MAKQGHDGPPKPAPKTWEEERSAPSQKDLDLLPPAFKWLAGLPPDVRPMALARQYPRIANKLAECWKDPKRFGYYIGELMIDHRGSRKGFPLAIVIELGALRQYYRDEVCQLPSDFWDNRDD
;
A
#
# COMPACT_ATOMS: atom_id res chain seq x y z
N MET A 1 -42.51 15.23 43.86
CA MET A 1 -41.63 15.49 42.70
C MET A 1 -40.39 14.62 42.80
N ALA A 2 -40.05 13.86 41.76
CA ALA A 2 -38.67 13.47 41.44
C ALA A 2 -38.65 13.04 39.97
N LYS A 3 -37.93 13.78 39.12
CA LYS A 3 -37.79 13.48 37.70
C LYS A 3 -36.63 12.48 37.55
N GLN A 4 -36.91 11.29 37.00
CA GLN A 4 -35.90 10.33 36.60
C GLN A 4 -35.17 10.89 35.36
N GLY A 5 -33.87 11.14 35.49
CA GLY A 5 -32.99 11.57 34.40
C GLY A 5 -32.73 10.43 33.40
N HIS A 6 -32.59 10.80 32.14
CA HIS A 6 -32.22 9.94 31.02
C HIS A 6 -30.81 9.35 31.20
N ASP A 7 -30.69 8.03 31.16
CA ASP A 7 -29.45 7.35 30.76
C ASP A 7 -29.72 6.62 29.45
N GLY A 8 -29.37 7.29 28.35
CA GLY A 8 -29.32 6.67 27.03
C GLY A 8 -28.21 5.61 26.98
N PRO A 9 -28.31 4.62 26.09
CA PRO A 9 -27.32 3.54 26.03
C PRO A 9 -25.91 4.11 25.79
N PRO A 10 -24.87 3.50 26.37
CA PRO A 10 -23.51 3.99 26.24
C PRO A 10 -23.11 4.07 24.76
N LYS A 11 -22.59 5.23 24.34
CA LYS A 11 -21.96 5.41 23.03
C LYS A 11 -20.87 4.35 22.85
N PRO A 12 -20.81 3.64 21.71
CA PRO A 12 -19.71 2.72 21.46
C PRO A 12 -18.39 3.50 21.45
N ALA A 13 -17.41 2.99 22.21
CA ALA A 13 -16.07 3.56 22.32
C ALA A 13 -15.42 3.73 20.94
N PRO A 14 -14.54 4.73 20.75
CA PRO A 14 -13.83 4.92 19.50
C PRO A 14 -12.95 3.69 19.22
N LYS A 15 -13.15 3.09 18.04
CA LYS A 15 -12.43 1.89 17.58
C LYS A 15 -10.92 2.14 17.64
N THR A 16 -10.25 1.44 18.55
CA THR A 16 -8.81 1.26 18.54
C THR A 16 -8.46 0.46 17.29
N TRP A 17 -7.63 1.06 16.43
CA TRP A 17 -7.05 0.51 15.18
C TRP A 17 -6.18 -0.76 15.40
N GLU A 18 -6.25 -1.36 16.58
CA GLU A 18 -5.41 -2.47 17.03
C GLU A 18 -6.11 -3.82 16.87
N GLU A 19 -7.45 -3.86 16.92
CA GLU A 19 -8.24 -5.10 16.81
C GLU A 19 -8.42 -5.59 15.36
N GLU A 20 -8.20 -4.72 14.37
CA GLU A 20 -8.23 -5.12 12.94
C GLU A 20 -6.89 -5.73 12.47
N ARG A 21 -5.93 -5.94 13.39
CA ARG A 21 -4.78 -6.82 13.15
C ARG A 21 -5.23 -8.28 13.14
N SER A 22 -6.04 -8.64 12.15
CA SER A 22 -6.15 -10.05 11.75
C SER A 22 -4.74 -10.57 11.53
N ALA A 23 -4.42 -11.70 12.17
CA ALA A 23 -3.17 -12.41 11.97
C ALA A 23 -2.88 -12.49 10.47
N PRO A 24 -1.60 -12.36 10.07
CA PRO A 24 -1.30 -12.34 8.67
C PRO A 24 -1.85 -13.56 7.95
N SER A 25 -2.79 -13.36 7.01
CA SER A 25 -3.28 -14.51 6.24
C SER A 25 -2.13 -15.07 5.39
N GLN A 26 -2.24 -16.28 4.85
CA GLN A 26 -1.16 -16.81 3.99
C GLN A 26 -0.97 -15.95 2.73
N LYS A 27 -2.06 -15.40 2.17
CA LYS A 27 -2.06 -14.45 1.02
C LYS A 27 -1.26 -13.16 1.26
N ASP A 28 -0.92 -12.97 2.51
CA ASP A 28 -0.41 -11.78 3.14
C ASP A 28 1.08 -11.98 3.49
N LEU A 29 1.58 -13.21 3.30
CA LEU A 29 2.99 -13.61 3.39
C LEU A 29 3.56 -13.92 2.01
N ASP A 30 2.71 -14.25 1.02
CA ASP A 30 3.15 -14.58 -0.33
C ASP A 30 2.95 -13.43 -1.32
N LEU A 31 3.89 -13.32 -2.26
CA LEU A 31 3.76 -12.43 -3.41
C LEU A 31 2.80 -13.09 -4.43
N LEU A 32 1.80 -12.35 -4.89
CA LEU A 32 0.77 -12.89 -5.77
C LEU A 32 1.21 -12.83 -7.25
N PRO A 33 0.68 -13.71 -8.14
CA PRO A 33 1.04 -13.71 -9.56
C PRO A 33 0.91 -12.34 -10.26
N PRO A 34 -0.13 -11.52 -10.01
CA PRO A 34 -0.20 -10.16 -10.59
C PRO A 34 0.96 -9.26 -10.15
N ALA A 35 1.42 -9.41 -8.90
CA ALA A 35 2.55 -8.64 -8.39
C ALA A 35 3.87 -9.11 -9.00
N PHE A 36 4.05 -10.41 -9.25
CA PHE A 36 5.19 -10.91 -10.02
C PHE A 36 5.24 -10.32 -11.44
N LYS A 37 4.12 -10.33 -12.15
CA LYS A 37 4.03 -9.73 -13.50
C LYS A 37 4.32 -8.23 -13.47
N TRP A 38 3.73 -7.52 -12.51
CA TRP A 38 3.99 -6.10 -12.31
C TRP A 38 5.48 -5.82 -12.07
N LEU A 39 6.15 -6.56 -11.19
CA LEU A 39 7.58 -6.41 -10.94
C LEU A 39 8.40 -6.68 -12.21
N ALA A 40 8.10 -7.74 -12.95
CA ALA A 40 8.78 -8.07 -14.19
C ALA A 40 8.63 -6.98 -15.27
N GLY A 41 7.49 -6.28 -15.30
CA GLY A 41 7.23 -5.18 -16.23
C GLY A 41 7.97 -3.88 -15.90
N LEU A 42 8.45 -3.70 -14.66
CA LEU A 42 9.20 -2.52 -14.25
C LEU A 42 10.66 -2.57 -14.74
N PRO A 43 11.25 -1.42 -15.11
CA PRO A 43 12.69 -1.31 -15.33
C PRO A 43 13.48 -1.80 -14.10
N PRO A 44 14.66 -2.44 -14.30
CA PRO A 44 15.45 -3.00 -13.20
C PRO A 44 15.77 -2.01 -12.07
N ASP A 45 16.04 -0.75 -12.42
CA ASP A 45 16.50 0.28 -11.47
C ASP A 45 15.40 0.80 -10.54
N VAL A 46 14.13 0.59 -10.91
CA VAL A 46 12.97 1.09 -10.13
C VAL A 46 12.11 -0.05 -9.58
N ARG A 47 12.55 -1.30 -9.77
CA ARG A 47 11.85 -2.49 -9.33
C ARG A 47 12.02 -2.68 -7.82
N PRO A 48 10.95 -2.65 -7.01
CA PRO A 48 11.04 -2.69 -5.54
C PRO A 48 11.22 -4.13 -5.02
N MET A 49 12.43 -4.68 -5.17
CA MET A 49 12.73 -6.09 -4.85
C MET A 49 12.86 -6.35 -3.35
N ALA A 50 13.50 -5.46 -2.61
CA ALA A 50 13.60 -5.57 -1.15
C ALA A 50 12.22 -5.41 -0.51
N LEU A 51 11.40 -4.48 -1.00
CA LEU A 51 10.01 -4.35 -0.58
C LEU A 51 9.21 -5.62 -0.84
N ALA A 52 9.28 -6.19 -2.05
CA ALA A 52 8.53 -7.41 -2.40
C ALA A 52 8.96 -8.61 -1.54
N ARG A 53 10.23 -8.70 -1.18
CA ARG A 53 10.77 -9.77 -0.33
C ARG A 53 10.39 -9.62 1.15
N GLN A 54 10.44 -8.41 1.67
CA GLN A 54 10.25 -8.15 3.11
C GLN A 54 8.81 -7.80 3.48
N TYR A 55 8.07 -7.21 2.54
CA TYR A 55 6.69 -6.75 2.69
C TYR A 55 5.82 -7.14 1.47
N PRO A 56 5.62 -8.44 1.19
CA PRO A 56 4.88 -8.92 0.02
C PRO A 56 3.50 -8.29 -0.15
N ARG A 57 2.78 -8.03 0.95
CA ARG A 57 1.47 -7.36 0.92
C ARG A 57 1.51 -5.97 0.31
N ILE A 58 2.55 -5.21 0.63
CA ILE A 58 2.70 -3.84 0.17
C ILE A 58 2.96 -3.88 -1.34
N ALA A 59 3.84 -4.80 -1.78
CA ALA A 59 4.05 -5.04 -3.21
C ALA A 59 2.76 -5.49 -3.92
N ASN A 60 1.99 -6.41 -3.33
CA ASN A 60 0.70 -6.84 -3.87
C ASN A 60 -0.28 -5.65 -4.01
N LYS A 61 -0.35 -4.78 -2.98
CA LYS A 61 -1.26 -3.63 -3.00
C LYS A 61 -0.83 -2.55 -3.99
N LEU A 62 0.48 -2.32 -4.13
CA LEU A 62 1.05 -1.43 -5.15
C LEU A 62 0.71 -1.93 -6.56
N ALA A 63 0.87 -3.24 -6.80
CA ALA A 63 0.51 -3.86 -8.08
C ALA A 63 -0.99 -3.71 -8.39
N GLU A 64 -1.86 -3.93 -7.39
CA GLU A 64 -3.31 -3.78 -7.53
C GLU A 64 -3.71 -2.33 -7.89
N CYS A 65 -3.06 -1.34 -7.27
CA CYS A 65 -3.40 0.07 -7.47
C CYS A 65 -2.66 0.71 -8.66
N TRP A 66 -1.72 0.01 -9.30
CA TRP A 66 -0.82 0.56 -10.31
C TRP A 66 -1.53 1.25 -11.48
N LYS A 67 -2.68 0.69 -11.91
CA LYS A 67 -3.47 1.24 -13.03
C LYS A 67 -4.32 2.47 -12.64
N ASP A 68 -4.43 2.82 -11.36
CA ASP A 68 -5.19 3.98 -10.87
C ASP A 68 -4.22 5.01 -10.25
N PRO A 69 -3.88 6.08 -10.99
CA PRO A 69 -2.94 7.09 -10.52
C PRO A 69 -3.31 7.75 -9.19
N LYS A 70 -4.60 7.90 -8.90
CA LYS A 70 -5.06 8.49 -7.65
C LYS A 70 -4.83 7.51 -6.50
N ARG A 71 -5.21 6.24 -6.68
CA ARG A 71 -5.01 5.21 -5.64
C ARG A 71 -3.54 4.92 -5.43
N PHE A 72 -2.75 4.79 -6.49
CA PHE A 72 -1.32 4.57 -6.40
C PHE A 72 -0.64 5.73 -5.70
N GLY A 73 -0.88 6.97 -6.15
CA GLY A 73 -0.28 8.18 -5.58
C GLY A 73 -0.61 8.38 -4.10
N TYR A 74 -1.87 8.13 -3.72
CA TYR A 74 -2.29 8.15 -2.32
C TYR A 74 -1.56 7.06 -1.51
N TYR A 75 -1.62 5.80 -1.96
CA TYR A 75 -1.05 4.68 -1.22
C TYR A 75 0.48 4.79 -1.06
N ILE A 76 1.21 5.13 -2.12
CA ILE A 76 2.66 5.31 -2.04
C ILE A 76 3.04 6.54 -1.18
N GLY A 77 2.22 7.59 -1.22
CA GLY A 77 2.35 8.74 -0.31
C GLY A 77 2.23 8.33 1.15
N GLU A 78 1.20 7.57 1.50
CA GLU A 78 0.97 7.04 2.85
C GLU A 78 2.08 6.08 3.33
N LEU A 79 2.78 5.40 2.41
CA LEU A 79 3.96 4.60 2.76
C LEU A 79 5.18 5.46 3.09
N MET A 80 5.32 6.62 2.45
CA MET A 80 6.45 7.54 2.64
C MET A 80 6.27 8.47 3.83
N ILE A 81 5.02 8.87 4.12
CA ILE A 81 4.72 9.68 5.28
C ILE A 81 4.64 8.72 6.47
N ASP A 82 5.75 8.60 7.21
CA ASP A 82 5.92 7.69 8.35
C ASP A 82 5.01 8.09 9.52
N HIS A 83 3.69 7.91 9.37
CA HIS A 83 2.68 8.18 10.39
C HIS A 83 2.43 6.97 11.30
N ARG A 84 3.30 5.97 11.29
CA ARG A 84 3.17 4.80 12.17
C ARG A 84 3.90 5.04 13.47
N GLY A 85 3.30 5.89 14.31
CA GLY A 85 3.73 6.16 15.68
C GLY A 85 4.30 4.92 16.37
N SER A 86 5.46 5.09 17.00
CA SER A 86 6.23 4.06 17.73
C SER A 86 6.78 2.87 16.93
N ARG A 87 6.66 2.84 15.58
CA ARG A 87 7.35 1.82 14.77
C ARG A 87 8.66 2.35 14.19
N LYS A 88 9.68 1.49 14.13
CA LYS A 88 10.87 1.72 13.31
C LYS A 88 10.37 1.81 11.87
N GLY A 89 10.56 2.96 11.20
CA GLY A 89 10.20 3.16 9.79
C GLY A 89 10.84 2.12 8.86
N PHE A 90 10.69 2.30 7.55
CA PHE A 90 11.26 1.35 6.60
C PHE A 90 12.80 1.34 6.62
N PRO A 91 13.43 0.18 6.38
CA PRO A 91 14.85 0.12 6.08
C PRO A 91 15.21 1.06 4.92
N LEU A 92 16.40 1.66 4.96
CA LEU A 92 16.85 2.63 3.96
C LEU A 92 16.70 2.11 2.51
N ALA A 93 17.03 0.84 2.27
CA ALA A 93 16.88 0.21 0.95
C ALA A 93 15.43 0.31 0.43
N ILE A 94 14.44 0.10 1.29
CA ILE A 94 13.03 0.17 0.90
C ILE A 94 12.59 1.63 0.68
N VAL A 95 13.11 2.57 1.47
CA VAL A 95 12.82 3.99 1.25
C VAL A 95 13.35 4.45 -0.11
N ILE A 96 14.55 4.00 -0.49
CA ILE A 96 15.15 4.28 -1.80
C ILE A 96 14.30 3.66 -2.92
N GLU A 97 13.93 2.38 -2.80
CA GLU A 97 13.07 1.70 -3.78
C GLU A 97 11.71 2.39 -3.95
N LEU A 98 11.05 2.77 -2.85
CA LEU A 98 9.78 3.49 -2.89
C LEU A 98 9.91 4.88 -3.52
N GLY A 99 11.01 5.59 -3.24
CA GLY A 99 11.31 6.88 -3.85
C GLY A 99 11.51 6.78 -5.36
N ALA A 100 12.35 5.83 -5.80
CA ALA A 100 12.61 5.56 -7.21
C ALA A 100 11.33 5.17 -7.96
N LEU A 101 10.53 4.27 -7.37
CA LEU A 101 9.26 3.83 -7.93
C LEU A 101 8.26 5.00 -8.08
N ARG A 102 8.15 5.86 -7.05
CA ARG A 102 7.26 7.03 -7.09
C ARG A 102 7.68 8.03 -8.16
N GLN A 103 8.99 8.28 -8.29
CA GLN A 103 9.52 9.19 -9.30
C GLN A 103 9.23 8.66 -10.71
N TYR A 104 9.56 7.40 -10.97
CA TYR A 104 9.24 6.74 -12.23
C TYR A 104 7.75 6.77 -12.55
N TYR A 105 6.89 6.50 -11.58
CA TYR A 105 5.45 6.54 -11.80
C TYR A 105 4.96 7.93 -12.22
N ARG A 106 5.49 8.99 -11.61
CA ARG A 106 5.15 10.37 -11.95
C ARG A 106 5.64 10.77 -13.34
N ASP A 107 6.88 10.42 -13.66
CA ASP A 107 7.53 10.89 -14.89
C ASP A 107 7.05 10.09 -16.11
N GLU A 108 6.92 8.77 -15.96
CA GLU A 108 6.71 7.88 -17.11
C GLU A 108 5.31 7.27 -17.15
N VAL A 109 4.63 7.08 -16.01
CA VAL A 109 3.42 6.23 -15.97
C VAL A 109 2.11 7.01 -15.88
N CYS A 110 2.01 8.02 -15.01
CA CYS A 110 0.84 8.89 -14.88
C CYS A 110 0.51 9.65 -16.18
N GLN A 111 1.46 9.72 -17.12
CA GLN A 111 1.32 10.41 -18.39
C GLN A 111 0.85 9.48 -19.52
N LEU A 112 0.84 8.16 -19.29
CA LEU A 112 0.50 7.17 -20.32
C LEU A 112 -1.00 6.86 -20.32
N PRO A 113 -1.60 6.66 -21.52
CA PRO A 113 -2.94 6.11 -21.65
C PRO A 113 -3.05 4.75 -20.97
N SER A 114 -4.19 4.50 -20.31
CA SER A 114 -4.44 3.28 -19.51
C SER A 114 -4.21 1.96 -20.26
N ASP A 115 -4.37 1.94 -21.60
CA ASP A 115 -4.17 0.78 -22.47
C ASP A 115 -2.71 0.35 -22.65
N PHE A 116 -1.73 1.15 -22.22
CA PHE A 116 -0.30 0.82 -22.37
C PHE A 116 0.12 -0.40 -21.53
N TRP A 117 -0.57 -0.67 -20.43
CA TRP A 117 -0.28 -1.80 -19.53
C TRP A 117 -0.94 -3.12 -19.95
N ASP A 118 -1.74 -3.13 -21.02
CA ASP A 118 -2.43 -4.34 -21.52
C ASP A 118 -1.65 -5.05 -22.63
N ASN A 119 -0.74 -4.34 -23.31
CA ASN A 119 -0.11 -4.79 -24.56
C ASN A 119 1.36 -5.23 -24.43
N ARG A 120 1.87 -5.55 -23.23
CA ARG A 120 3.28 -5.95 -23.01
C ARG A 120 3.49 -7.47 -22.86
N ASP A 121 2.47 -8.27 -23.16
CA ASP A 121 2.55 -9.73 -23.25
C ASP A 121 2.34 -10.16 -24.72
N ASP A 122 3.44 -10.27 -25.48
CA ASP A 122 3.55 -11.07 -26.72
C ASP A 122 4.87 -11.86 -26.67
#